data_AF-A0A2T2WI69-F1
#
_entry.id   AF-A0A2T2WI69-F1
#
_cell.length_a   1.000
_cell.length_b   1.000
_cell.length_c   1.000
_cell.angle_alpha   90.00
_cell.angle_beta   90.00
_cell.angle_gamma   90.00
#
_symmetry.space_group_name_H-M   'P 1'
#
loop_
_entity.id
_entity.type
_entity.pdbx_description
1 polymer ?
#
loop_
_entity_poly.entity_id
_entity_poly.type
_entity_poly.pdbx_seq_one_letter_code
_entity_poly.pdbx_strand_id
1 'polypeptide(L)'
;MRIGYARVSTADQHLHLREDALKAAGCEKIFTDTVSGAVTERPGLQAVLDYASSGDVLVVWKLDRLGRSLLHLIETVQMLHQREIGFQSL
;
A
#
# COMPACT_ATOMS: atom_id res chain seq x y z
N MET A 1 -6.51 -11.34 6.63
CA MET A 1 -5.28 -11.59 5.83
C MET A 1 -4.41 -10.35 5.79
N ARG A 2 -3.09 -10.47 5.57
CA ARG A 2 -2.20 -9.32 5.38
C ARG A 2 -2.00 -9.06 3.88
N ILE A 3 -2.31 -7.85 3.44
CA ILE A 3 -2.20 -7.42 2.04
C ILE A 3 -1.08 -6.38 1.95
N GLY A 4 -0.07 -6.66 1.15
CA GLY A 4 1.05 -5.77 0.91
C GLY A 4 0.78 -4.79 -0.22
N TYR A 5 1.20 -3.53 -0.05
CA TYR A 5 1.21 -2.54 -1.12
C TYR A 5 2.56 -1.80 -1.18
N ALA A 6 3.13 -1.70 -2.37
CA ALA A 6 4.34 -0.92 -2.63
C ALA A 6 4.21 -0.04 -3.89
N ARG A 7 4.42 1.27 -3.74
CA ARG A 7 4.62 2.18 -4.87
C ARG A 7 6.09 2.33 -5.17
N VAL A 8 6.49 2.07 -6.40
CA VAL A 8 7.86 2.25 -6.90
C VAL A 8 7.88 3.34 -7.98
N SER A 9 8.84 4.26 -7.90
CA SER A 9 9.12 5.15 -9.02
C SER A 9 9.89 4.40 -10.09
N THR A 10 9.71 4.72 -11.37
CA THR A 10 10.44 4.13 -12.51
C THR A 10 11.97 4.21 -12.39
N ALA A 11 12.51 5.08 -11.52
CA ALA A 11 13.94 5.17 -11.22
C ALA A 11 14.43 4.17 -10.15
N ASP A 12 13.54 3.47 -9.44
CA ASP A 12 13.91 2.50 -8.41
C ASP A 12 14.15 1.12 -9.02
N GLN A 13 15.42 0.76 -9.23
CA GLN A 13 15.83 -0.54 -9.79
C GLN A 13 15.78 -1.71 -8.78
N HIS A 14 15.36 -1.49 -7.53
CA HIS A 14 15.36 -2.50 -6.47
C HIS A 14 13.95 -2.95 -6.07
N LEU A 15 13.18 -3.48 -7.02
CA LEU A 15 11.86 -4.09 -6.77
C LEU A 15 11.94 -5.29 -5.79
N HIS A 16 12.98 -6.12 -5.92
CA HIS A 16 13.12 -7.36 -5.15
C HIS A 16 13.16 -7.15 -3.62
N LEU A 17 13.91 -6.15 -3.13
CA LEU A 17 14.08 -5.90 -1.70
C LEU A 17 12.77 -5.50 -0.97
N ARG A 18 11.77 -4.98 -1.72
CA ARG A 18 10.51 -4.48 -1.15
C ARG A 18 9.48 -5.58 -1.04
N GLU A 19 9.37 -6.41 -2.08
CA GLU A 19 8.52 -7.59 -2.04
C GLU A 19 8.97 -8.55 -0.95
N ASP A 20 10.29 -8.76 -0.81
CA ASP A 20 10.82 -9.67 0.20
C ASP A 20 10.48 -9.21 1.62
N ALA A 21 10.49 -7.91 1.86
CA ALA A 21 10.14 -7.38 3.16
C ALA A 21 8.63 -7.37 3.43
N LEU A 22 7.79 -7.17 2.42
CA LEU A 22 6.34 -7.38 2.53
C LEU A 22 6.02 -8.86 2.78
N LYS A 23 6.71 -9.78 2.09
CA LYS A 23 6.60 -11.23 2.34
C LYS A 23 7.06 -11.57 3.76
N ALA A 24 8.17 -11.00 4.23
CA ALA A 24 8.68 -11.17 5.58
C ALA A 24 7.71 -10.62 6.65
N ALA A 25 6.95 -9.57 6.32
CA ALA A 25 5.87 -9.06 7.17
C ALA A 25 4.61 -9.95 7.17
N GLY A 26 4.64 -11.08 6.45
CA GLY A 26 3.53 -12.03 6.37
C GLY A 26 2.44 -11.61 5.39
N CYS A 27 2.74 -10.73 4.42
CA CYS A 27 1.77 -10.37 3.38
C CYS A 27 1.55 -11.55 2.44
N GLU A 28 0.31 -12.03 2.36
CA GLU A 28 -0.09 -13.16 1.52
C GLU A 28 -0.30 -12.72 0.07
N LYS A 29 -0.72 -11.47 -0.13
CA LYS A 29 -0.93 -10.88 -1.45
C LYS A 29 -0.27 -9.52 -1.53
N ILE A 30 0.49 -9.26 -2.58
CA ILE A 30 1.23 -8.02 -2.76
C ILE A 30 0.79 -7.35 -4.06
N PHE A 31 0.49 -6.06 -3.96
CA PHE A 31 0.17 -5.19 -5.09
C PHE A 31 1.24 -4.12 -5.23
N THR A 32 1.59 -3.79 -6.47
CA THR A 32 2.63 -2.80 -6.75
C THR A 32 2.18 -1.82 -7.80
N ASP A 33 2.51 -0.54 -7.59
CA ASP A 33 2.35 0.51 -8.61
C ASP A 33 3.70 1.03 -9.04
N THR A 34 4.01 0.95 -10.34
CA THR A 34 5.22 1.54 -10.93
C THR A 34 4.89 2.92 -11.49
N VAL A 35 4.72 3.89 -10.59
CA VAL A 35 4.33 5.27 -10.94
C VAL A 35 5.14 6.28 -10.13
N SER A 36 5.43 7.44 -10.74
CA SER A 36 6.06 8.54 -10.01
C SER A 36 5.10 9.09 -8.95
N GLY A 37 5.63 9.73 -7.92
CA GLY A 37 4.80 10.27 -6.83
C GLY A 37 3.82 11.37 -7.26
N ALA A 38 4.05 11.97 -8.43
CA ALA A 38 3.21 13.00 -9.05
C ALA A 38 2.00 12.42 -9.79
N VAL A 39 1.99 11.12 -10.11
CA VAL A 39 0.88 10.49 -10.85
C VAL A 39 -0.27 10.18 -9.90
N THR A 40 -1.48 10.57 -10.32
CA THR A 40 -2.72 10.37 -9.58
C THR A 40 -3.24 8.96 -9.71
N GLU A 41 -3.11 8.36 -10.90
CA GLU A 41 -3.58 7.01 -11.16
C GLU A 41 -2.68 5.98 -10.45
N ARG A 42 -3.32 5.16 -9.62
CA ARG A 42 -2.70 4.11 -8.81
C ARG A 42 -3.56 2.85 -8.89
N PRO A 43 -3.53 2.14 -10.03
CA PRO A 43 -4.36 0.97 -10.22
C PRO A 43 -4.07 -0.13 -9.19
N GLY A 44 -2.83 -0.26 -8.73
CA GLY A 44 -2.44 -1.20 -7.68
C GLY A 44 -3.06 -0.85 -6.32
N LEU A 45 -3.02 0.44 -5.92
CA LEU A 45 -3.69 0.88 -4.69
C LEU A 45 -5.21 0.68 -4.79
N GLN A 46 -5.81 1.01 -5.93
CA GLN A 46 -7.25 0.81 -6.11
C GLN A 46 -7.61 -0.68 -6.03
N ALA A 47 -6.83 -1.55 -6.66
CA ALA A 47 -7.04 -3.00 -6.60
C ALA A 47 -6.91 -3.54 -5.16
N VAL A 48 -6.00 -3.00 -4.34
CA VAL A 48 -5.92 -3.33 -2.91
C VAL A 48 -7.22 -2.95 -2.20
N LEU A 49 -7.71 -1.73 -2.44
CA LEU A 49 -8.92 -1.23 -1.80
C LEU A 49 -10.16 -2.00 -2.24
N ASP A 50 -10.21 -2.47 -3.48
CA ASP A 50 -11.31 -3.28 -3.99
C ASP A 50 -11.24 -4.73 -3.49
N TYR A 51 -10.02 -5.25 -3.26
CA TYR A 51 -9.79 -6.61 -2.79
C TYR A 51 -9.94 -6.77 -1.27
N ALA A 52 -9.52 -5.77 -0.49
CA ALA A 52 -9.50 -5.82 0.97
C ALA A 52 -10.91 -5.82 1.57
N SER A 53 -11.12 -6.72 2.53
CA SER A 53 -12.38 -6.88 3.26
C SER A 53 -12.20 -6.58 4.75
N SER A 54 -13.31 -6.44 5.48
CA SER A 54 -13.29 -6.26 6.94
C SER A 54 -12.46 -7.36 7.62
N GLY A 55 -11.58 -6.99 8.54
CA GLY A 55 -10.65 -7.88 9.24
C GLY A 55 -9.30 -8.09 8.52
N ASP A 56 -9.13 -7.59 7.31
CA ASP A 56 -7.82 -7.58 6.65
C ASP A 56 -6.91 -6.46 7.17
N VAL A 57 -5.61 -6.57 6.91
CA VAL A 57 -4.62 -5.55 7.25
C VAL A 57 -3.86 -5.15 6.01
N LEU A 58 -3.94 -3.87 5.65
CA LEU A 58 -3.10 -3.27 4.62
C LEU A 58 -1.73 -2.93 5.21
N VAL A 59 -0.70 -3.61 4.70
CA VAL A 59 0.70 -3.38 5.01
C VAL A 59 1.35 -2.59 3.88
N VAL A 60 1.88 -1.42 4.18
CA VAL A 60 2.58 -0.59 3.19
C VAL A 60 4.08 -0.59 3.45
N TRP A 61 4.87 -0.66 2.38
CA TRP A 61 6.34 -0.66 2.51
C TRP A 61 6.88 0.64 3.14
N LYS A 62 6.27 1.78 2.80
CA LYS A 62 6.61 3.07 3.39
C LYS A 62 5.38 3.97 3.45
N LEU A 63 5.23 4.69 4.55
CA LEU A 63 4.10 5.58 4.77
C LEU A 63 4.03 6.72 3.73
N ASP A 64 5.18 7.30 3.34
CA ASP A 64 5.27 8.37 2.33
C ASP A 64 4.84 7.93 0.91
N ARG A 65 4.68 6.62 0.72
CA ARG A 65 4.27 6.02 -0.56
C ARG A 65 2.76 5.79 -0.66
N LEU A 66 2.04 5.89 0.45
CA LEU A 66 0.58 5.82 0.51
C LEU A 66 -0.05 7.18 0.21
N GLY A 67 0.32 8.21 0.98
CA GLY A 67 -0.22 9.57 0.86
C GLY A 67 0.46 10.42 -0.23
N ARG A 68 -0.25 11.40 -0.76
CA ARG A 68 0.34 12.53 -1.55
C ARG A 68 0.62 13.75 -0.66
N SER A 69 -0.06 13.81 0.47
CA SER A 69 0.06 14.80 1.53
C SER A 69 -0.33 14.12 2.83
N LEU A 70 -0.06 14.78 3.96
CA LEU A 70 -0.52 14.31 5.27
C LEU A 70 -2.05 14.19 5.32
N LEU A 71 -2.78 15.16 4.74
CA LEU A 71 -4.23 15.12 4.69
C LEU A 71 -4.75 13.89 3.94
N HIS A 72 -4.21 13.64 2.74
CA HIS A 72 -4.59 12.47 1.94
C HIS A 72 -4.29 11.14 2.66
N LEU A 73 -3.20 11.11 3.42
CA LEU A 73 -2.85 9.95 4.24
C LEU A 73 -3.89 9.70 5.34
N ILE A 74 -4.26 10.75 6.07
CA ILE A 74 -5.27 10.69 7.13
C ILE A 74 -6.61 10.21 6.56
N GLU A 75 -7.06 10.79 5.45
CA GLU A 75 -8.29 10.39 4.77
C GLU A 75 -8.26 8.90 4.36
N THR A 76 -7.13 8.44 3.82
CA THR A 76 -6.95 7.03 3.42
C THR A 76 -7.04 6.11 4.63
N VAL A 77 -6.34 6.42 5.72
CA VAL A 77 -6.34 5.61 6.95
C VAL A 77 -7.72 5.61 7.61
N GLN A 78 -8.41 6.74 7.62
CA GLN A 78 -9.78 6.83 8.13
C GLN A 78 -10.75 5.97 7.31
N MET A 79 -10.63 5.99 5.98
CA MET A 79 -11.46 5.14 5.12
C MET A 79 -11.20 3.65 5.36
N LEU A 80 -9.93 3.24 5.52
CA LEU A 80 -9.60 1.87 5.89
C LEU A 80 -10.21 1.49 7.24
N HIS A 81 -10.09 2.36 8.23
CA HIS A 81 -10.66 2.15 9.55
C HIS A 81 -12.19 2.01 9.53
N GLN A 82 -12.89 2.86 8.76
CA GLN A 82 -14.34 2.77 8.58
C GLN A 82 -14.78 1.45 7.93
N ARG A 83 -13.91 0.83 7.14
CA ARG A 83 -14.12 -0.48 6.52
C ARG A 83 -13.64 -1.64 7.38
N GLU A 84 -13.23 -1.38 8.63
CA GLU A 84 -12.64 -2.35 9.55
C GLU A 84 -11.38 -3.04 8.99
N ILE A 85 -10.65 -2.32 8.13
CA ILE A 85 -9.37 -2.75 7.58
C ILE A 85 -8.26 -2.15 8.44
N GLY A 86 -7.41 -3.00 9.00
CA GLY A 86 -6.21 -2.58 9.72
C GLY A 86 -5.19 -1.94 8.80
N PHE A 87 -4.35 -1.07 9.36
CA PHE A 87 -3.28 -0.40 8.63
C PHE A 87 -1.94 -0.56 9.35
N GLN A 88 -0.89 -0.92 8.61
CA GLN A 88 0.47 -1.07 9.12
C GLN A 88 1.49 -0.56 8.10
N SER A 89 2.52 0.16 8.55
CA SER A 89 3.69 0.49 7.72
C SER A 89 4.92 -0.28 8.18
N LEU A 90 5.80 -0.63 7.23
CA LEU A 90 7.13 -1.20 7.48
C LEU A 90 8.21 -0.12 7.63
#